data_AF-A0A382GA11-F1
#
_entry.id   AF-A0A382GA11-F1
#
_cell.length_a   1.000
_cell.length_b   1.000
_cell.length_c   1.000
_cell.angle_alpha   90.00
_cell.angle_beta   90.00
_cell.angle_gamma   90.00
#
_symmetry.space_group_name_H-M   'P 1'
#
loop_
_entity.id
_entity.type
_entity.pdbx_description
1 polymer ?
#
loop_
_entity_poly.entity_id
_entity_poly.type
_entity_poly.pdbx_seq_one_letter_code
_entity_poly.pdbx_strand_id
1 'polypeptide(L)'
;MNVDEIRASLLRAGFEEDEIPALLGNIDVETGGSFDYQQVEDTSKEQKGYGLFQFTGGHLSSYLEYLKDTEQKDSADAQIKFVYANIYDENPPHIIGAGNQKKIQKAFDDGNFSEKSDVFAKWYERFEGSEDDDTIVPSMFRGRWYDKYLDKFDRFIDDSQAPSYNERIKRARKYD
;
A
#
# COMPACT_ATOMS: atom_id res chain seq x y z
N MET A 1 -6.66 13.57 -7.19
CA MET A 1 -5.94 13.54 -8.49
C MET A 1 -6.58 12.46 -9.36
N ASN A 2 -6.32 12.41 -10.65
CA ASN A 2 -6.78 11.27 -11.46
C ASN A 2 -5.74 10.14 -11.43
N VAL A 3 -6.13 8.95 -11.90
CA VAL A 3 -5.28 7.76 -11.84
C VAL A 3 -4.02 7.87 -12.73
N ASP A 4 -4.11 8.59 -13.85
CA ASP A 4 -2.98 8.79 -14.76
C ASP A 4 -1.92 9.69 -14.13
N GLU A 5 -2.33 10.70 -13.36
CA GLU A 5 -1.41 11.55 -12.60
C GLU A 5 -0.67 10.75 -11.53
N ILE A 6 -1.37 9.87 -10.80
CA ILE A 6 -0.75 8.99 -9.80
C ILE A 6 0.18 7.97 -10.47
N ARG A 7 -0.21 7.38 -11.59
CA ARG A 7 0.66 6.51 -12.39
C ARG A 7 1.95 7.24 -12.80
N ALA A 8 1.82 8.46 -13.31
CA ALA A 8 2.98 9.25 -13.69
C ALA A 8 3.87 9.58 -12.46
N SER A 9 3.28 9.81 -11.29
CA SER A 9 4.01 10.00 -10.04
C SER A 9 4.76 8.75 -9.58
N LEU A 10 4.15 7.56 -9.71
CA LEU A 10 4.79 6.27 -9.42
C LEU A 10 6.03 6.05 -10.31
N LEU A 11 5.90 6.29 -11.62
CA LEU A 11 7.02 6.25 -12.57
C LEU A 11 8.12 7.25 -12.21
N ARG A 12 7.76 8.49 -11.86
CA ARG A 12 8.74 9.52 -11.46
C ARG A 12 9.48 9.17 -10.18
N ALA A 13 8.85 8.43 -9.26
CA ALA A 13 9.51 7.99 -8.03
C ALA A 13 10.50 6.85 -8.27
N GLY A 14 10.32 6.07 -9.35
CA GLY A 14 11.22 4.99 -9.75
C GLY A 14 10.62 3.60 -9.70
N PHE A 15 9.30 3.46 -9.48
CA PHE A 15 8.63 2.17 -9.61
C PHE A 15 8.58 1.72 -11.08
N GLU A 16 8.72 0.42 -11.29
CA GLU A 16 8.69 -0.22 -12.62
C GLU A 16 7.24 -0.37 -13.13
N GLU A 17 7.07 -0.41 -14.45
CA GLU A 17 5.75 -0.45 -15.09
C GLU A 17 4.88 -1.64 -14.64
N ASP A 18 5.49 -2.76 -14.26
CA ASP A 18 4.80 -3.96 -13.80
C ASP A 18 4.51 -3.97 -12.27
N GLU A 19 5.02 -3.00 -11.52
CA GLU A 19 4.71 -2.75 -10.11
C GLU A 19 3.53 -1.78 -9.96
N ILE A 20 3.40 -0.84 -10.90
CA ILE A 20 2.40 0.24 -10.88
C ILE A 20 0.98 -0.27 -10.66
N PRO A 21 0.47 -1.28 -11.37
CA PRO A 21 -0.91 -1.68 -11.20
C PRO A 21 -1.17 -2.14 -9.75
N ALA A 22 -0.21 -2.83 -9.12
CA ALA A 22 -0.37 -3.32 -7.75
C ALA A 22 -0.45 -2.15 -6.75
N LEU A 23 0.37 -1.13 -6.94
CA LEU A 23 0.35 0.09 -6.12
C LEU A 23 -0.94 0.89 -6.33
N LEU A 24 -1.37 1.08 -7.58
CA LEU A 24 -2.63 1.76 -7.90
C LEU A 24 -3.84 1.05 -7.30
N GLY A 25 -3.85 -0.28 -7.32
CA GLY A 25 -4.92 -1.07 -6.71
C GLY A 25 -4.98 -0.87 -5.19
N ASN A 26 -3.85 -0.84 -4.50
CA ASN A 26 -3.81 -0.53 -3.07
C ASN A 26 -4.29 0.91 -2.79
N ILE A 27 -3.79 1.91 -3.53
CA ILE A 27 -4.22 3.30 -3.39
C ILE A 27 -5.73 3.46 -3.65
N ASP A 28 -6.28 2.75 -4.64
CA ASP A 28 -7.73 2.81 -4.93
C ASP A 28 -8.57 2.30 -3.76
N VAL A 29 -8.08 1.29 -3.06
CA VAL A 29 -8.74 0.72 -1.89
C VAL A 29 -8.67 1.68 -0.72
N GLU A 30 -7.46 2.15 -0.40
CA GLU A 30 -7.16 3.05 0.70
C GLU A 30 -7.89 4.38 0.60
N THR A 31 -7.94 4.93 -0.62
CA THR A 31 -8.61 6.20 -0.87
C THR A 31 -10.10 6.05 -1.18
N GLY A 32 -10.63 4.82 -1.25
CA GLY A 32 -11.98 4.59 -1.77
C GLY A 32 -12.15 5.02 -3.24
N GLY A 33 -11.05 5.31 -3.94
CA GLY A 33 -10.99 5.66 -5.35
C GLY A 33 -10.98 7.14 -5.66
N SER A 34 -10.80 7.98 -4.65
CA SER A 34 -10.60 9.42 -4.84
C SER A 34 -9.19 9.74 -5.38
N PHE A 35 -8.19 8.88 -5.10
CA PHE A 35 -6.77 9.17 -5.34
C PHE A 35 -6.39 10.57 -4.81
N ASP A 36 -6.99 10.97 -3.69
CA ASP A 36 -6.73 12.23 -3.02
C ASP A 36 -5.63 12.05 -1.98
N TYR A 37 -4.46 12.67 -2.23
CA TYR A 37 -3.33 12.62 -1.32
C TYR A 37 -3.59 13.40 -0.02
N GLN A 38 -4.64 14.19 0.05
CA GLN A 38 -5.07 14.91 1.27
C GLN A 38 -6.19 14.19 2.01
N GLN A 39 -6.62 13.01 1.53
CA GLN A 39 -7.72 12.28 2.14
C GLN A 39 -7.39 11.89 3.58
N VAL A 40 -8.30 12.23 4.50
CA VAL A 40 -8.28 11.77 5.87
C VAL A 40 -9.32 10.66 6.02
N GLU A 41 -8.94 9.54 6.63
CA GLU A 41 -9.81 8.40 6.89
C GLU A 41 -11.13 8.83 7.57
N ASP A 42 -12.26 8.39 7.04
CA ASP A 42 -13.57 8.66 7.63
C ASP A 42 -13.89 7.65 8.76
N THR A 43 -13.27 7.88 9.91
CA THR A 43 -13.42 7.05 11.11
C THR A 43 -13.54 7.90 12.38
N SER A 44 -14.05 7.29 13.46
CA SER A 44 -14.07 7.88 14.80
C SER A 44 -12.79 7.61 15.62
N LYS A 45 -11.85 6.83 15.07
CA LYS A 45 -10.54 6.58 15.71
C LYS A 45 -9.74 7.87 15.87
N GLU A 46 -8.92 7.93 16.92
CA GLU A 46 -8.04 9.06 17.18
C GLU A 46 -6.92 9.19 16.14
N GLN A 47 -6.34 8.06 15.72
CA GLN A 47 -5.29 8.02 14.70
C GLN A 47 -5.91 7.66 13.36
N LYS A 48 -6.29 8.69 12.60
CA LYS A 48 -6.88 8.54 11.26
C LYS A 48 -5.80 8.35 10.20
N GLY A 49 -6.06 7.50 9.22
CA GLY A 49 -5.24 7.38 8.02
C GLY A 49 -5.17 8.69 7.22
N TYR A 50 -4.01 8.94 6.60
CA TYR A 50 -3.77 10.12 5.77
C TYR A 50 -3.19 9.77 4.39
N GLY A 51 -3.78 10.34 3.35
CA GLY A 51 -3.24 10.37 1.99
C GLY A 51 -3.41 9.07 1.21
N LEU A 52 -2.58 8.90 0.18
CA LEU A 52 -2.74 7.84 -0.83
C LEU A 52 -2.62 6.42 -0.25
N PHE A 53 -1.79 6.28 0.78
CA PHE A 53 -1.46 5.03 1.46
C PHE A 53 -1.95 5.04 2.93
N GLN A 54 -2.94 5.90 3.23
CA GLN A 54 -3.58 6.03 4.55
C GLN A 54 -2.61 5.93 5.75
N PHE A 55 -1.50 6.67 5.73
CA PHE A 55 -0.48 6.63 6.79
C PHE A 55 -1.09 6.91 8.16
N THR A 56 -0.78 6.08 9.16
CA THR A 56 -1.21 6.24 10.56
C THR A 56 -0.02 6.21 11.51
N GLY A 57 -0.23 6.67 12.76
CA GLY A 57 0.73 6.55 13.86
C GLY A 57 2.18 6.90 13.52
N GLY A 58 3.08 5.93 13.71
CA GLY A 58 4.51 6.09 13.43
C GLY A 58 4.83 6.30 11.94
N HIS A 59 4.02 5.74 11.03
CA HIS A 59 4.21 5.88 9.58
C HIS A 59 3.95 7.31 9.14
N LEU A 60 2.85 7.91 9.63
CA LEU A 60 2.53 9.32 9.40
C LEU A 60 3.59 10.24 10.02
N SER A 61 4.08 9.91 11.21
CA SER A 61 5.14 10.68 11.87
C SER A 61 6.44 10.68 11.05
N SER A 62 6.87 9.51 10.56
CA SER A 62 8.04 9.39 9.67
C SER A 62 7.84 10.10 8.34
N TYR A 63 6.63 10.11 7.77
CA TYR A 63 6.35 10.87 6.55
C TYR A 63 6.52 12.38 6.77
N LEU A 64 5.99 12.91 7.88
CA LEU A 64 6.13 14.32 8.22
C LEU A 64 7.58 14.73 8.51
N GLU A 65 8.39 13.83 9.07
CA GLU A 65 9.83 14.02 9.25
C GLU A 65 10.55 14.00 7.90
N TYR A 66 10.26 13.02 7.05
CA TYR A 66 10.79 12.93 5.69
C TYR A 66 10.52 14.20 4.86
N LEU A 67 9.34 14.80 4.96
CA LEU A 67 9.04 16.08 4.32
C LEU A 67 9.96 17.20 4.80
N LYS A 68 10.25 17.26 6.10
CA LYS A 68 11.16 18.28 6.67
C LYS A 68 12.60 18.04 6.22
N ASP A 69 13.06 16.80 6.30
CA ASP A 69 14.45 16.43 5.98
C ASP A 69 14.78 16.62 4.51
N THR A 70 13.78 16.45 3.64
CA THR A 70 13.92 16.64 2.18
C THR A 70 13.45 18.02 1.70
N GLU A 71 13.06 18.91 2.61
CA GLU A 71 12.51 20.23 2.31
C GLU A 71 11.34 20.21 1.31
N GLN A 72 10.57 19.12 1.30
CA GLN A 72 9.42 18.92 0.42
C GLN A 72 8.12 19.40 1.09
N LYS A 73 7.19 19.87 0.26
CA LYS A 73 5.80 20.07 0.69
C LYS A 73 5.02 18.79 0.47
N ASP A 74 4.00 18.58 1.31
CA ASP A 74 3.07 17.48 1.13
C ASP A 74 2.43 17.53 -0.27
N SER A 75 2.47 16.39 -0.94
CA SER A 75 1.96 16.17 -2.29
C SER A 75 1.90 14.66 -2.58
N ALA A 76 1.14 14.26 -3.60
CA ALA A 76 1.16 12.87 -4.08
C ALA A 76 2.57 12.39 -4.40
N ASP A 77 3.37 13.21 -5.10
CA ASP A 77 4.76 12.88 -5.44
C ASP A 77 5.63 12.66 -4.19
N ALA A 78 5.45 13.48 -3.15
CA ALA A 78 6.20 13.32 -1.91
C ALA A 78 5.81 12.04 -1.16
N GLN A 79 4.51 11.72 -1.08
CA GLN A 79 4.02 10.49 -0.45
C GLN A 79 4.53 9.25 -1.19
N ILE A 80 4.47 9.25 -2.52
CA ILE A 80 4.92 8.13 -3.35
C ILE A 80 6.44 7.96 -3.27
N LYS A 81 7.22 9.05 -3.30
CA LYS A 81 8.68 8.98 -3.09
C LYS A 81 9.05 8.45 -1.71
N PHE A 82 8.28 8.82 -0.68
CA PHE A 82 8.46 8.29 0.66
C PHE A 82 8.22 6.77 0.70
N VAL A 83 7.18 6.28 0.04
CA VAL A 83 6.92 4.83 -0.09
C VAL A 83 8.05 4.13 -0.85
N TYR A 84 8.51 4.73 -1.96
CA TYR A 84 9.64 4.21 -2.72
C TYR A 84 10.90 4.11 -1.86
N ALA A 85 11.27 5.19 -1.15
CA ALA A 85 12.42 5.22 -0.25
C ALA A 85 12.32 4.14 0.85
N ASN A 86 11.13 3.95 1.42
CA ASN A 86 10.90 2.89 2.41
C ASN A 86 11.12 1.47 1.86
N ILE A 87 10.91 1.26 0.56
CA ILE A 87 11.07 -0.03 -0.10
C ILE A 87 12.50 -0.23 -0.62
N TYR A 88 13.17 0.79 -1.16
CA TYR A 88 14.42 0.59 -1.90
C TYR A 88 15.66 1.19 -1.25
N ASP A 89 15.55 2.13 -0.32
CA ASP A 89 16.73 2.73 0.31
C ASP A 89 17.36 1.80 1.33
N GLU A 90 18.70 1.80 1.41
CA GLU A 90 19.43 1.04 2.44
C GLU A 90 19.10 1.53 3.87
N ASN A 91 18.80 2.83 3.99
CA ASN A 91 18.41 3.49 5.24
C ASN A 91 17.02 4.15 5.05
N PRO A 92 15.93 3.37 5.11
CA PRO A 92 14.60 3.88 4.81
C PRO A 92 14.14 4.92 5.86
N PRO A 93 13.40 5.96 5.46
CA PRO A 93 12.89 6.97 6.39
C PRO A 93 11.85 6.42 7.38
N HIS A 94 11.20 5.30 7.04
CA HIS A 94 10.38 4.52 7.96
C HIS A 94 10.76 3.04 7.92
N ILE A 95 11.10 2.49 9.09
CA ILE A 95 11.46 1.07 9.23
C ILE A 95 10.17 0.23 9.33
N ILE A 96 9.76 -0.38 8.22
CA ILE A 96 8.58 -1.26 8.15
C ILE A 96 8.76 -2.65 8.81
N GLY A 97 9.94 -2.94 9.36
CA GLY A 97 10.25 -4.17 10.12
C GLY A 97 11.37 -5.02 9.52
N ALA A 98 11.97 -5.88 10.35
CA ALA A 98 13.13 -6.69 9.98
C ALA A 98 12.78 -7.68 8.84
N GLY A 99 13.26 -7.37 7.63
CA GLY A 99 13.11 -8.22 6.45
C GLY A 99 11.91 -7.91 5.56
N ASN A 100 10.92 -7.14 6.03
CA ASN A 100 9.71 -6.81 5.26
C ASN A 100 10.02 -6.11 3.94
N GLN A 101 10.97 -5.16 3.98
CA GLN A 101 11.50 -4.50 2.79
C GLN A 101 11.96 -5.51 1.72
N LYS A 102 12.74 -6.52 2.11
CA LYS A 102 13.23 -7.57 1.20
C LYS A 102 12.11 -8.45 0.64
N LYS A 103 11.05 -8.69 1.42
CA LYS A 103 9.88 -9.46 0.95
C LYS A 103 9.13 -8.71 -0.14
N ILE A 104 8.93 -7.40 0.06
CA ILE A 104 8.30 -6.52 -0.93
C ILE A 104 9.14 -6.48 -2.20
N GLN A 105 10.44 -6.19 -2.08
CA GLN A 105 11.38 -6.20 -3.21
C GLN A 105 11.33 -7.53 -3.97
N LYS A 106 11.44 -8.66 -3.27
CA LYS A 106 11.39 -9.99 -3.90
C LYS A 106 10.06 -10.25 -4.63
N ALA A 107 8.94 -9.83 -4.06
CA ALA A 107 7.66 -9.97 -4.75
C ALA A 107 7.56 -9.04 -5.96
N PHE A 108 8.13 -7.84 -5.88
CA PHE A 108 8.15 -6.89 -6.99
C PHE A 108 9.06 -7.38 -8.11
N ASP A 109 10.15 -8.09 -7.80
CA ASP A 109 11.04 -8.71 -8.79
C ASP A 109 10.42 -9.95 -9.46
N ASP A 110 9.87 -10.88 -8.67
CA ASP A 110 9.54 -12.25 -9.13
C ASP A 110 8.03 -12.51 -9.27
N GLY A 111 7.21 -11.67 -8.64
CA GLY A 111 5.80 -11.91 -8.45
C GLY A 111 4.95 -11.48 -9.64
N ASN A 112 3.87 -12.23 -9.90
CA ASN A 112 2.81 -11.67 -10.71
C ASN A 112 2.13 -10.51 -9.97
N PHE A 113 1.37 -9.70 -10.70
CA PHE A 113 0.66 -8.56 -10.15
C PHE A 113 -0.09 -8.83 -8.84
N SER A 114 -0.83 -9.95 -8.73
CA SER A 114 -1.59 -10.24 -7.51
C SER A 114 -0.65 -10.53 -6.34
N GLU A 115 0.45 -11.24 -6.58
CA GLU A 115 1.47 -11.48 -5.55
C GLU A 115 2.12 -10.17 -5.09
N LYS A 116 2.47 -9.26 -6.01
CA LYS A 116 3.01 -7.93 -5.70
C LYS A 116 2.05 -7.17 -4.79
N SER A 117 0.78 -7.13 -5.18
CA SER A 117 -0.25 -6.40 -4.44
C SER A 117 -0.49 -6.97 -3.05
N ASP A 118 -0.52 -8.29 -2.91
CA ASP A 118 -0.74 -8.98 -1.64
C ASP A 118 0.42 -8.79 -0.66
N VAL A 119 1.65 -8.81 -1.17
CA VAL A 119 2.86 -8.62 -0.37
C VAL A 119 2.98 -7.16 0.07
N PHE A 120 2.75 -6.20 -0.85
CA PHE A 120 2.73 -4.78 -0.49
C PHE A 120 1.67 -4.51 0.59
N ALA A 121 0.45 -5.01 0.38
CA ALA A 121 -0.62 -4.89 1.34
C ALA A 121 -0.25 -5.45 2.72
N LYS A 122 0.26 -6.68 2.76
CA LYS A 122 0.58 -7.36 4.02
C LYS A 122 1.72 -6.67 4.78
N TRP A 123 2.79 -6.29 4.07
CA TRP A 123 4.06 -5.93 4.69
C TRP A 123 4.36 -4.44 4.73
N TYR A 124 3.71 -3.64 3.86
CA TYR A 124 3.83 -2.18 3.86
C TYR A 124 2.68 -1.53 4.61
N GLU A 125 1.44 -1.76 4.17
CA GLU A 125 0.24 -1.14 4.78
C GLU A 125 -0.12 -1.73 6.14
N ARG A 126 0.35 -2.96 6.43
CA ARG A 126 0.09 -3.71 7.67
C ARG A 126 -1.40 -3.68 8.07
N PHE A 127 -2.28 -3.96 7.10
CA PHE A 127 -3.74 -3.95 7.29
C PHE A 127 -4.22 -4.64 8.58
N GLU A 128 -5.37 -4.16 9.08
CA GLU A 128 -6.05 -4.75 10.24
C GLU A 128 -6.22 -6.28 10.09
N GLY A 129 -5.65 -7.04 11.01
CA GLY A 129 -5.62 -8.51 10.97
C GLY A 129 -4.42 -9.15 10.25
N SER A 130 -3.35 -8.41 9.99
CA SER A 130 -2.01 -8.99 9.81
C SER A 130 -1.51 -9.62 11.13
N GLU A 131 -0.58 -10.58 11.07
CA GLU A 131 -0.23 -11.47 12.20
C GLU A 131 0.24 -10.78 13.50
N ASP A 132 0.53 -9.47 13.45
CA ASP A 132 0.93 -8.64 14.60
C ASP A 132 -0.18 -7.71 15.13
N ASP A 133 -1.41 -7.80 14.61
CA ASP A 133 -2.51 -6.94 15.02
C ASP A 133 -3.45 -7.66 16.00
N ASP A 134 -3.40 -7.24 17.27
CA ASP A 134 -4.30 -7.68 18.34
C ASP A 134 -5.76 -7.22 18.13
N THR A 135 -6.08 -6.47 17.05
CA THR A 135 -7.47 -6.18 16.70
C THR A 135 -8.14 -7.36 16.01
N ILE A 136 -9.02 -8.03 16.77
CA ILE A 136 -9.92 -9.05 16.25
C ILE A 136 -10.93 -8.37 15.31
N VAL A 137 -10.61 -8.28 14.02
CA VAL A 137 -11.62 -8.03 12.98
C VAL A 137 -12.39 -9.34 12.76
N PRO A 138 -13.70 -9.42 13.04
CA PRO A 138 -14.48 -10.63 12.80
C PRO A 138 -14.37 -11.06 11.34
N SER A 139 -14.22 -12.37 11.07
CA SER A 139 -13.99 -12.92 9.73
C SER A 139 -14.97 -12.45 8.64
N MET A 140 -16.17 -12.03 9.04
CA MET A 140 -17.22 -11.51 8.16
C MET A 140 -16.89 -10.13 7.55
N PHE A 141 -16.12 -9.26 8.23
CA PHE A 141 -15.73 -7.95 7.70
C PHE A 141 -14.55 -8.05 6.73
N ARG A 142 -13.69 -9.07 6.92
CA ARG A 142 -12.56 -9.38 6.03
C ARG A 142 -13.02 -9.73 4.61
N GLY A 143 -14.14 -10.44 4.47
CA GLY A 143 -14.73 -10.77 3.17
C GLY A 143 -15.28 -9.57 2.39
N ARG A 144 -15.92 -8.61 3.07
CA ARG A 144 -16.49 -7.42 2.39
C ARG A 144 -15.44 -6.41 1.94
N TRP A 145 -14.40 -6.20 2.75
CA TRP A 145 -13.26 -5.40 2.34
C TRP A 145 -12.59 -6.04 1.12
N TYR A 146 -12.52 -7.36 1.11
CA TYR A 146 -11.95 -8.15 0.04
C TYR A 146 -12.75 -8.06 -1.28
N ASP A 147 -14.08 -8.18 -1.25
CA ASP A 147 -14.93 -7.99 -2.44
C ASP A 147 -14.77 -6.57 -3.02
N LYS A 148 -14.69 -5.55 -2.15
CA LYS A 148 -14.43 -4.15 -2.55
C LYS A 148 -13.03 -3.97 -3.15
N TYR A 149 -12.03 -4.69 -2.64
CA TYR A 149 -10.68 -4.72 -3.17
C TYR A 149 -10.68 -5.27 -4.60
N LEU A 150 -11.45 -6.32 -4.87
CA LEU A 150 -11.44 -7.01 -6.16
C LEU A 150 -12.17 -6.28 -7.29
N ASP A 151 -13.36 -5.75 -7.01
CA ASP A 151 -14.11 -4.90 -7.97
C ASP A 151 -13.25 -3.72 -8.47
N LYS A 152 -12.32 -3.28 -7.62
CA LYS A 152 -11.37 -2.19 -7.85
C LYS A 152 -10.07 -2.62 -8.52
N PHE A 153 -9.79 -3.92 -8.60
CA PHE A 153 -8.62 -4.47 -9.27
C PHE A 153 -8.93 -4.85 -10.72
N ASP A 154 -10.16 -5.29 -11.02
CA ASP A 154 -10.62 -5.62 -12.38
C ASP A 154 -10.57 -4.41 -13.34
N ARG A 155 -10.65 -3.19 -12.81
CA ARG A 155 -10.45 -1.94 -13.58
C ARG A 155 -9.00 -1.71 -14.02
N PHE A 156 -8.04 -2.45 -13.48
CA PHE A 156 -6.61 -2.33 -13.81
C PHE A 156 -6.05 -3.57 -14.51
N ILE A 157 -6.77 -4.70 -14.50
CA ILE A 157 -6.40 -5.93 -15.21
C ILE A 157 -7.61 -6.55 -15.89
N ASP A 158 -7.47 -6.76 -17.19
CA ASP A 158 -8.38 -7.55 -18.01
C ASP A 158 -8.20 -9.03 -17.65
N ASP A 159 -9.20 -9.66 -17.01
CA ASP A 159 -9.28 -11.11 -16.65
C ASP A 159 -8.82 -11.55 -15.23
N SER A 160 -9.23 -10.82 -14.18
CA SER A 160 -8.97 -11.21 -12.80
C SER A 160 -10.13 -12.03 -12.19
N GLN A 161 -9.88 -13.31 -11.85
CA GLN A 161 -10.71 -14.04 -10.90
C GLN A 161 -10.09 -13.87 -9.50
N ALA A 162 -10.88 -13.27 -8.62
CA ALA A 162 -10.64 -13.03 -7.21
C ALA A 162 -10.20 -14.27 -6.39
N PRO A 163 -8.93 -14.37 -5.94
CA PRO A 163 -8.43 -15.48 -5.12
C PRO A 163 -8.62 -15.18 -3.63
N SER A 164 -9.44 -15.96 -2.91
CA SER A 164 -9.84 -15.77 -1.50
C SER A 164 -8.74 -15.22 -0.56
N TYR A 165 -9.14 -14.53 0.52
CA TYR A 165 -8.20 -14.03 1.55
C TYR A 165 -7.14 -15.05 1.97
N ASN A 166 -7.52 -16.32 2.14
CA ASN A 166 -6.59 -17.39 2.49
C ASN A 166 -5.56 -17.70 1.39
N GLU A 167 -5.93 -17.58 0.12
CA GLU A 167 -5.02 -17.71 -1.01
C GLU A 167 -4.05 -16.54 -1.09
N ARG A 168 -4.49 -15.32 -0.77
CA ARG A 168 -3.62 -14.13 -0.68
C ARG A 168 -2.60 -14.24 0.44
N ILE A 169 -3.03 -14.65 1.64
CA ILE A 169 -2.10 -14.92 2.75
C ILE A 169 -1.11 -16.01 2.36
N LYS A 170 -1.56 -17.09 1.70
CA LYS A 170 -0.66 -18.13 1.18
C LYS A 170 0.34 -17.57 0.16
N ARG A 171 -0.10 -16.70 -0.77
CA ARG A 171 0.77 -16.03 -1.74
C ARG A 171 1.78 -15.13 -1.07
N ALA A 172 1.36 -14.29 -0.12
CA ALA A 172 2.27 -13.41 0.60
C ALA A 172 3.29 -14.19 1.45
N ARG A 173 2.86 -15.31 2.07
CA ARG A 173 3.74 -16.21 2.84
C ARG A 173 4.76 -16.97 1.99
N LYS A 174 4.62 -17.00 0.66
CA LYS A 174 5.67 -17.50 -0.26
C LYS A 174 6.99 -16.74 -0.09
N TYR A 175 6.91 -15.50 0.41
CA TYR A 175 8.03 -14.58 0.58
C TYR A 175 8.50 -14.48 2.03
N ASP A 176 7.99 -15.30 2.95
CA ASP A 176 8.50 -15.44 4.32
C ASP A 176 9.81 -16.26 4.36
#